data_AF-A0A3F2RCS7-F1
#
_entry.id   AF-A0A3F2RCS7-F1
#
_cell.length_a   1.000
_cell.length_b   1.000
_cell.length_c   1.000
_cell.angle_alpha   90.00
_cell.angle_beta   90.00
_cell.angle_gamma   90.00
#
_symmetry.space_group_name_H-M   'P 1'
#
loop_
_entity.id
_entity.type
_entity.pdbx_description
1 polymer ?
#
loop_
_entity_poly.entity_id
_entity_poly.type
_entity_poly.pdbx_seq_one_letter_code
_entity_poly.pdbx_strand_id
1 'polypeptide(L)'
;MESKCLAMNQERIQATLDAVNEMFGPETALGVLLSNCRIVTYNIIGMRRAFKYLVSVGYTPERLRKSTRFITRSVNGILRPRSKFLQTKGVDVVENTDWIMMPEKKFIEKYPYYKEYLVQYKARQKKKAAATVTAAA
;
A
#
# COMPACT_ATOMS: atom_id res chain seq x y z
N MET A 1 -23.47 -3.35 -7.56
CA MET A 1 -21.99 -3.33 -7.44
C MET A 1 -21.47 -4.23 -6.29
N GLU A 2 -22.28 -5.20 -5.85
CA GLU A 2 -22.14 -5.94 -4.58
C GLU A 2 -21.72 -7.42 -4.77
N SER A 3 -21.72 -7.91 -6.02
CA SER A 3 -21.63 -9.34 -6.35
C SER A 3 -20.29 -10.02 -6.00
N LYS A 4 -19.16 -9.30 -5.98
CA LYS A 4 -17.85 -9.94 -5.77
C LYS A 4 -17.53 -10.32 -4.32
N CYS A 5 -18.13 -9.63 -3.34
CA CYS A 5 -17.92 -9.96 -1.93
C CYS A 5 -18.72 -11.20 -1.54
N LEU A 6 -19.93 -11.35 -2.07
CA LEU A 6 -20.82 -12.50 -1.86
C LEU A 6 -20.28 -13.79 -2.50
N ALA A 7 -19.40 -13.68 -3.49
CA ALA A 7 -18.78 -14.81 -4.17
C ALA A 7 -17.48 -15.31 -3.48
N MET A 8 -17.02 -14.66 -2.41
CA MET A 8 -15.82 -15.13 -1.68
C MET A 8 -16.18 -16.30 -0.78
N ASN A 9 -15.33 -17.32 -0.73
CA ASN A 9 -15.50 -18.40 0.22
C ASN A 9 -15.24 -17.92 1.66
N GLN A 10 -15.79 -18.64 2.63
CA GLN A 10 -15.72 -18.30 4.05
C GLN A 10 -14.27 -18.22 4.56
N GLU A 11 -13.42 -19.16 4.15
CA GLU A 11 -11.99 -19.19 4.53
C GLU A 11 -11.26 -17.90 4.13
N ARG A 12 -11.54 -17.41 2.92
CA ARG A 12 -10.92 -16.18 2.40
C ARG A 12 -11.38 -14.95 3.17
N ILE A 13 -12.65 -14.90 3.54
CA ILE A 13 -13.21 -13.84 4.36
C ILE A 13 -12.53 -13.87 5.73
N GLN A 14 -12.52 -15.04 6.40
CA GLN A 14 -11.92 -15.19 7.73
C GLN A 14 -10.44 -14.81 7.74
N ALA A 15 -9.64 -15.31 6.79
CA ALA A 15 -8.23 -14.97 6.67
C ALA A 15 -8.00 -13.45 6.48
N THR A 16 -8.92 -12.76 5.80
CA THR A 16 -8.86 -11.30 5.69
C THR A 16 -9.18 -10.63 7.01
N LEU A 17 -10.20 -11.09 7.74
CA LEU A 17 -10.57 -10.54 9.05
C LEU A 17 -9.43 -10.73 10.07
N ASP A 18 -8.81 -11.91 10.10
CA ASP A 18 -7.67 -12.19 10.97
C ASP A 18 -6.49 -11.27 10.66
N ALA A 19 -6.19 -11.05 9.37
CA ALA A 19 -5.15 -10.13 8.96
C ALA A 19 -5.47 -8.67 9.32
N VAL A 20 -6.74 -8.26 9.27
CA VAL A 20 -7.16 -6.92 9.70
C VAL A 20 -6.99 -6.77 11.21
N ASN A 21 -7.40 -7.76 11.99
CA ASN A 21 -7.19 -7.75 13.45
C ASN A 21 -5.70 -7.75 13.82
N GLU A 22 -4.87 -8.49 13.10
CA GLU A 22 -3.40 -8.45 13.26
C GLU A 22 -2.83 -7.03 13.05
N MET A 23 -3.32 -6.31 12.04
CA MET A 23 -2.80 -4.98 11.69
C MET A 23 -3.34 -3.86 12.59
N PHE A 24 -4.61 -3.93 13.01
CA PHE A 24 -5.30 -2.81 13.66
C PHE A 24 -5.75 -3.09 15.09
N GLY A 25 -5.48 -4.28 15.62
CA GLY A 25 -5.91 -4.73 16.94
C GLY A 25 -7.18 -5.60 16.89
N PRO A 26 -7.47 -6.31 17.99
CA PRO A 26 -8.62 -7.20 18.09
C PRO A 26 -9.95 -6.45 17.85
N GLU A 27 -10.95 -7.19 17.38
CA GLU A 27 -12.33 -6.70 17.15
C GLU A 27 -12.47 -5.55 16.13
N THR A 28 -11.41 -5.21 15.39
CA THR A 28 -11.46 -4.13 14.39
C THR A 28 -11.98 -4.60 13.02
N ALA A 29 -11.89 -5.90 12.74
CA ALA A 29 -12.16 -6.46 11.42
C ALA A 29 -13.58 -6.21 10.93
N LEU A 30 -14.59 -6.30 11.81
CA LEU A 30 -15.99 -6.09 11.42
C LEU A 30 -16.22 -4.65 10.95
N GLY A 31 -15.75 -3.64 11.70
CA GLY A 31 -15.88 -2.24 11.31
C GLY A 31 -15.18 -1.91 9.99
N VAL A 32 -14.02 -2.53 9.74
CA VAL A 32 -13.31 -2.41 8.46
C VAL A 32 -14.09 -3.07 7.32
N LEU A 33 -14.66 -4.25 7.53
CA LEU A 33 -15.45 -4.94 6.51
C LEU A 33 -16.72 -4.15 6.15
N LEU A 34 -17.41 -3.59 7.14
CA LEU A 34 -18.61 -2.78 6.92
C LEU A 34 -18.31 -1.48 6.16
N SER A 35 -17.18 -0.83 6.44
CA SER A 35 -16.78 0.41 5.75
C SER A 35 -16.10 0.18 4.39
N ASN A 36 -15.48 -0.99 4.17
CA ASN A 36 -14.79 -1.33 2.94
C ASN A 36 -14.88 -2.84 2.65
N CYS A 37 -16.07 -3.29 2.24
CA CYS A 37 -16.31 -4.72 1.99
C CYS A 37 -15.36 -5.31 0.93
N ARG A 38 -14.87 -4.49 -0.01
CA ARG A 38 -13.91 -4.92 -1.05
C ARG A 38 -12.57 -5.35 -0.49
N ILE A 39 -12.27 -5.09 0.78
CA ILE A 39 -11.00 -5.46 1.41
C ILE A 39 -10.67 -6.95 1.25
N VAL A 40 -11.69 -7.82 1.27
CA VAL A 40 -11.58 -9.29 1.11
C VAL A 40 -11.01 -9.71 -0.25
N THR A 41 -11.18 -8.85 -1.27
CA THR A 41 -10.70 -9.12 -2.64
C THR A 41 -9.21 -8.81 -2.83
N TYR A 42 -8.56 -8.14 -1.88
CA TYR A 42 -7.16 -7.72 -2.00
C TYR A 42 -6.20 -8.75 -1.42
N ASN A 43 -5.04 -8.92 -2.06
CA ASN A 43 -4.00 -9.84 -1.60
C ASN A 43 -3.54 -9.51 -0.16
N ILE A 44 -3.73 -10.46 0.77
CA ILE A 44 -3.45 -10.27 2.21
C ILE A 44 -1.96 -9.97 2.47
N ILE A 45 -1.06 -10.70 1.79
CA ILE A 45 0.39 -10.48 1.92
C ILE A 45 0.76 -9.05 1.47
N GLY A 46 0.17 -8.60 0.37
CA GLY A 46 0.30 -7.23 -0.13
C GLY A 46 -0.18 -6.20 0.87
N MET A 47 -1.34 -6.44 1.50
CA MET A 47 -1.89 -5.56 2.55
C MET A 47 -0.97 -5.47 3.76
N ARG A 48 -0.48 -6.59 4.29
CA ARG A 48 0.49 -6.61 5.40
C ARG A 48 1.76 -5.84 5.06
N ARG A 49 2.29 -6.02 3.84
CA ARG A 49 3.49 -5.30 3.37
C ARG A 49 3.23 -3.79 3.26
N ALA A 50 2.07 -3.39 2.74
CA ALA A 50 1.69 -2.00 2.63
C ALA A 50 1.50 -1.34 3.99
N PHE A 51 0.82 -2.02 4.92
CA PHE A 51 0.67 -1.57 6.30
C PHE A 51 2.02 -1.36 6.98
N LYS A 52 2.89 -2.38 7.01
CA LYS A 52 4.24 -2.28 7.59
C LYS A 52 5.05 -1.16 6.95
N TYR A 53 4.93 -0.98 5.64
CA TYR A 53 5.61 0.10 4.94
C TYR A 53 5.10 1.48 5.35
N LEU A 54 3.79 1.70 5.39
CA LEU A 54 3.21 2.99 5.78
C LEU A 54 3.53 3.32 7.24
N VAL A 55 3.51 2.33 8.14
CA VAL A 55 3.98 2.51 9.53
C VAL A 55 5.45 2.93 9.55
N SER A 56 6.31 2.28 8.76
CA SER A 56 7.73 2.69 8.67
C SER A 56 7.96 4.08 8.07
N VAL A 57 6.98 4.63 7.35
CA VAL A 57 7.01 6.00 6.82
C VAL A 57 6.54 7.03 7.85
N GLY A 58 5.85 6.59 8.92
CA GLY A 58 5.37 7.45 10.02
C GLY A 58 3.86 7.47 10.21
N TYR A 59 3.10 6.65 9.48
CA TYR A 59 1.65 6.54 9.72
C TYR A 59 1.37 5.72 10.97
N THR A 60 0.40 6.15 11.78
CA THR A 60 -0.09 5.33 12.90
C THR A 60 -1.11 4.29 12.42
N PRO A 61 -1.22 3.13 13.10
CA PRO A 61 -2.27 2.15 12.81
C PRO A 61 -3.68 2.76 12.84
N GLU A 62 -3.96 3.68 13.78
CA GLU A 62 -5.25 4.34 13.94
C GLU A 62 -5.60 5.20 12.72
N ARG A 63 -4.62 5.94 12.19
CA ARG A 63 -4.79 6.74 10.96
C ARG A 63 -5.05 5.84 9.75
N LEU A 64 -4.31 4.73 9.65
CA LEU A 64 -4.49 3.75 8.57
C LEU A 64 -5.84 3.02 8.66
N ARG A 65 -6.37 2.79 9.86
CA ARG A 65 -7.71 2.21 10.07
C ARG A 65 -8.82 3.11 9.54
N LYS A 66 -8.68 4.43 9.67
CA LYS A 66 -9.63 5.41 9.08
C LYS A 66 -9.55 5.46 7.54
N SER A 67 -8.51 4.89 6.93
CA SER A 67 -8.26 4.95 5.49
C SER A 67 -7.68 3.63 4.97
N THR A 68 -8.41 2.52 5.19
CA THR A 68 -7.96 1.16 4.85
C THR A 68 -7.65 0.96 3.37
N ARG A 69 -8.12 1.85 2.49
CA ARG A 69 -7.74 1.85 1.07
C ARG A 69 -6.26 2.14 0.82
N PHE A 70 -5.53 2.72 1.79
CA PHE A 70 -4.09 2.95 1.65
C PHE A 70 -3.30 1.64 1.67
N ILE A 71 -3.68 0.71 2.55
CA ILE A 71 -3.01 -0.59 2.67
C ILE A 71 -3.32 -1.52 1.49
N THR A 72 -4.25 -1.17 0.60
CA THR A 72 -4.50 -1.96 -0.62
C THR A 72 -3.58 -1.56 -1.78
N ARG A 73 -2.72 -0.55 -1.61
CA ARG A 73 -1.80 -0.09 -2.65
C ARG A 73 -0.51 -0.89 -2.67
N SER A 74 0.01 -1.14 -3.88
CA SER A 74 1.27 -1.84 -4.06
C SER A 74 2.44 -1.06 -3.47
N VAL A 75 3.21 -1.69 -2.58
CA VAL A 75 4.44 -1.10 -2.02
C VAL A 75 5.42 -0.74 -3.13
N ASN A 76 5.68 -1.67 -4.04
CA ASN A 76 6.71 -1.50 -5.06
C ASN A 76 6.23 -0.68 -6.27
N GLY A 77 4.93 -0.69 -6.54
CA GLY A 77 4.35 0.05 -7.68
C GLY A 77 3.99 1.49 -7.35
N ILE A 78 3.53 1.76 -6.12
CA ILE A 78 2.95 3.05 -5.75
C ILE A 78 3.62 3.61 -4.50
N LEU A 79 3.51 2.91 -3.37
CA LEU A 79 3.81 3.51 -2.07
C LEU A 79 5.26 3.97 -1.97
N ARG A 80 6.20 3.07 -2.23
CA ARG A 80 7.63 3.33 -2.10
C ARG A 80 8.21 4.28 -3.16
N PRO A 81 7.95 4.11 -4.46
CA PRO A 81 8.50 5.04 -5.45
C PRO A 81 7.96 6.47 -5.27
N ARG A 82 6.66 6.63 -5.00
CA ARG A 82 6.06 7.97 -4.85
C ARG A 82 6.49 8.67 -3.56
N SER A 83 6.41 7.99 -2.42
CA SER A 83 6.82 8.61 -1.14
C SER A 83 8.29 9.04 -1.18
N LYS A 84 9.20 8.18 -1.69
CA LYS A 84 10.61 8.56 -1.83
C LYS A 84 10.81 9.75 -2.75
N PHE A 85 10.12 9.78 -3.90
CA PHE A 85 10.18 10.94 -4.80
C PHE A 85 9.71 12.21 -4.10
N LEU A 86 8.56 12.18 -3.43
CA LEU A 86 7.98 13.32 -2.73
C LEU A 86 8.88 13.81 -1.58
N GLN A 87 9.49 12.90 -0.83
CA GLN A 87 10.47 13.23 0.20
C GLN A 87 11.69 13.95 -0.40
N THR A 88 12.16 13.57 -1.59
CA THR A 88 13.24 14.34 -2.26
C THR A 88 12.82 15.76 -2.68
N LYS A 89 11.52 16.06 -2.64
CA LYS A 89 10.94 17.38 -2.90
C LYS A 89 10.53 18.12 -1.62
N GLY A 90 10.87 17.58 -0.45
CA GLY A 90 10.52 18.18 0.84
C GLY A 90 9.03 18.06 1.20
N VAL A 91 8.26 17.22 0.52
CA VAL A 91 6.85 17.00 0.83
C VAL A 91 6.73 16.06 2.04
N ASP A 92 5.98 16.49 3.05
CA ASP A 92 5.54 15.61 4.13
C ASP A 92 4.50 14.62 3.60
N VAL A 93 4.94 13.38 3.43
CA VAL A 93 4.12 12.30 2.87
C VAL A 93 3.18 11.66 3.88
N VAL A 94 3.32 11.99 5.17
CA VAL A 94 2.41 11.55 6.24
C VAL A 94 1.26 12.54 6.32
N GLU A 95 1.54 13.84 6.34
CA GLU A 95 0.51 14.88 6.38
C GLU A 95 -0.23 15.02 5.05
N ASN A 96 0.48 15.02 3.92
CA ASN A 96 -0.15 15.00 2.60
C ASN A 96 -0.38 13.54 2.17
N THR A 97 -1.63 13.08 2.15
CA THR A 97 -1.97 11.68 1.82
C THR A 97 -2.49 11.46 0.39
N ASP A 98 -2.79 12.55 -0.34
CA ASP A 98 -3.46 12.52 -1.66
C ASP A 98 -2.71 11.63 -2.66
N TRP A 99 -1.38 11.63 -2.55
CA TRP A 99 -0.50 10.90 -3.44
C TRP A 99 -0.71 9.38 -3.45
N ILE A 100 -1.25 8.80 -2.36
CA ILE A 100 -1.47 7.36 -2.23
C ILE A 100 -2.58 6.90 -3.19
N MET A 101 -3.65 7.69 -3.27
CA MET A 101 -4.85 7.34 -4.03
C MET A 101 -4.92 8.00 -5.40
N MET A 102 -4.08 9.00 -5.65
CA MET A 102 -4.00 9.71 -6.92
C MET A 102 -3.71 8.74 -8.09
N PRO A 103 -4.51 8.77 -9.18
CA PRO A 103 -4.20 8.03 -10.40
C PRO A 103 -2.82 8.40 -10.94
N GLU A 104 -2.11 7.46 -11.56
CA GLU A 104 -0.76 7.70 -12.08
C GLU A 104 -0.69 8.86 -13.06
N LYS A 105 -1.63 8.96 -14.00
CA LYS A 105 -1.72 10.09 -14.94
C LYS A 105 -1.74 11.44 -14.20
N LYS A 106 -2.65 11.60 -13.23
CA LYS A 106 -2.75 12.82 -12.41
C LYS A 106 -1.50 13.06 -11.56
N PHE A 107 -0.87 12.01 -11.06
CA PHE A 107 0.36 12.12 -10.29
C PHE A 107 1.51 12.63 -11.17
N ILE A 108 1.62 12.16 -12.41
CA ILE A 108 2.62 12.63 -13.38
C ILE A 108 2.30 14.07 -13.83
N GLU A 109 1.04 14.42 -14.06
CA GLU A 109 0.64 15.79 -14.38
C GLU A 109 1.03 16.77 -13.26
N LYS A 110 0.80 16.39 -11.99
CA LYS A 110 1.19 17.20 -10.82
C LYS A 110 2.70 17.22 -10.59
N TYR A 111 3.39 16.13 -10.91
CA TYR A 111 4.83 15.96 -10.74
C TYR A 111 5.50 15.43 -12.02
N PRO A 112 5.74 16.28 -13.02
CA PRO A 112 6.22 15.84 -14.34
C PRO A 112 7.50 15.00 -14.28
N TYR A 113 8.45 15.41 -13.42
CA TYR A 113 9.74 14.72 -13.22
C TYR A 113 9.64 13.34 -12.55
N TYR A 114 8.45 12.92 -12.12
CA TYR A 114 8.27 11.60 -11.53
C TYR A 114 8.50 10.49 -12.56
N LYS A 115 8.19 10.73 -13.84
CA LYS A 115 8.34 9.73 -14.89
C LYS A 115 9.80 9.31 -15.05
N GLU A 116 10.71 10.27 -15.16
CA GLU A 116 12.15 10.04 -15.25
C GLU A 116 12.69 9.42 -13.96
N TYR A 117 12.25 9.94 -12.80
CA TYR A 117 12.62 9.39 -11.50
C TYR A 117 12.24 7.90 -11.39
N LEU A 118 11.04 7.51 -11.84
CA LEU A 118 10.54 6.15 -11.73
C LEU A 118 11.38 5.18 -12.56
N VAL A 119 11.82 5.58 -13.75
CA VAL A 119 12.73 4.80 -14.60
C VAL A 119 14.04 4.54 -13.87
N GLN A 120 14.67 5.59 -13.35
CA GLN A 120 15.93 5.47 -12.60
C GLN A 120 15.77 4.67 -11.30
N TYR A 121 14.64 4.84 -10.61
CA TYR A 121 14.31 4.09 -9.40
C TYR A 121 14.22 2.59 -9.70
N LYS A 122 13.49 2.19 -10.75
CA LYS A 122 13.35 0.78 -11.15
C LYS A 122 14.68 0.17 -11.59
N ALA A 123 15.50 0.90 -12.35
CA ALA A 123 16.85 0.47 -12.72
C ALA A 123 17.72 0.20 -11.49
N ARG A 124 17.69 1.10 -10.49
CA ARG A 124 18.39 0.91 -9.21
C ARG A 124 17.88 -0.31 -8.43
N GLN A 125 16.56 -0.56 -8.41
CA GLN A 125 16.02 -1.76 -7.74
C GLN A 125 16.45 -3.04 -8.44
N LYS A 126 16.46 -3.07 -9.79
CA LYS A 126 16.94 -4.23 -10.56
C LYS A 126 18.41 -4.52 -10.27
N LYS A 127 19.27 -3.48 -10.24
CA LYS A 127 20.69 -3.63 -9.91
C LYS A 127 20.89 -4.17 -8.49
N LYS A 128 20.11 -3.67 -7.51
CA LYS A 128 20.17 -4.18 -6.13
C LYS A 128 19.75 -5.64 -6.03
N ALA A 129 18.66 -6.02 -6.69
CA ALA A 129 18.19 -7.40 -6.70
C ALA A 129 19.24 -8.37 -7.28
N ALA A 130 19.88 -7.99 -8.40
CA ALA A 130 20.96 -8.79 -8.99
C ALA A 130 22.15 -8.95 -8.04
N ALA A 131 22.59 -7.86 -7.38
CA ALA A 131 23.70 -7.91 -6.43
C ALA A 131 23.40 -8.79 -5.21
N THR A 132 22.16 -8.78 -4.70
CA THR A 132 21.76 -9.65 -3.58
C THR A 132 21.77 -11.13 -3.97
N VAL A 133 21.39 -11.47 -5.20
CA VAL A 133 21.45 -12.86 -5.69
C VAL A 133 22.90 -13.34 -5.80
N THR A 134 23.80 -12.51 -6.32
CA THR A 134 25.23 -12.86 -6.41
C THR A 134 25.90 -12.98 -5.04
N ALA A 135 25.47 -12.23 -4.04
CA ALA A 135 26.03 -12.30 -2.68
C ALA A 135 25.51 -13.49 -1.85
N ALA A 136 24.44 -14.17 -2.30
CA ALA A 136 23.83 -15.31 -1.62
C ALA A 136 24.15 -16.65 -2.30
N ALA A 137 24.93 -16.64 -3.39
CA ALA A 137 25.44 -17.80 -4.11
C ALA A 137 26.93 -18.01 -3.79
#